data_AF-A0A328U1A4-F1
#
_entry.id   AF-A0A328U1A4-F1
#
_cell.length_a   1.000
_cell.length_b   1.000
_cell.length_c   1.000
_cell.angle_alpha   90.00
_cell.angle_beta   90.00
_cell.angle_gamma   90.00
#
_symmetry.space_group_name_H-M   'P 1'
#
loop_
_entity.id
_entity.type
_entity.pdbx_description
1 polymer ?
#
loop_
_entity_poly.entity_id
_entity_poly.type
_entity_poly.pdbx_seq_one_letter_code
_entity_poly.pdbx_strand_id
1 'polypeptide(L)'
;MHLLVGSLHNEWMKRKKRIYFIVFSMIILFLGIFVISILNERYSFIPSNATPNEAADRPTVEDKLIELQLIYDATPVEQIQEKKRLKNQIEWYSYHLSHDIKFEVISDTALDTLKNSMTGIYISFLFPIVMIVIGADILSSEMSSRTIKTMLLRPVGRLMIFHAKLLFVAGVSFLLLVCSYLLFCLLKLNNEWGDWTAEIVVRFGATLHTVPVWFFVFIGLGSNLISVLTLSFVLLCISYFFRNVSLSVVVSMMLVVFIKILLNPFLVAVPADRYYFMYHLDLVSHLLDEFPGNQHLLASLIVLLSTIVVCYSLVYFRINREDLPY
;
A
#
# COMPACT_ATOMS: atom_id res chain seq x y z
N MET A 1 7.42 -5.89 30.53
CA MET A 1 7.73 -6.55 29.23
C MET A 1 7.35 -8.03 29.17
N HIS A 2 7.70 -8.87 30.15
CA HIS A 2 7.44 -10.32 30.11
C HIS A 2 5.97 -10.73 29.84
N LEU A 3 5.02 -10.02 30.45
CA LEU A 3 3.59 -10.27 30.25
C LEU A 3 3.13 -9.92 28.81
N LEU A 4 3.74 -8.91 28.16
CA LEU A 4 3.35 -8.48 26.81
C LEU A 4 3.82 -9.50 25.77
N VAL A 5 5.06 -9.95 25.92
CA VAL A 5 5.64 -11.01 25.08
C VAL A 5 4.86 -12.32 25.26
N GLY A 6 4.46 -12.65 26.49
CA GLY A 6 3.61 -13.81 26.77
C GLY A 6 2.23 -13.71 26.09
N SER A 7 1.58 -12.55 26.14
CA SER A 7 0.31 -12.31 25.44
C SER A 7 0.45 -12.39 23.92
N LEU A 8 1.53 -11.84 23.36
CA LEU A 8 1.80 -11.90 21.92
C LEU A 8 2.06 -13.34 21.45
N HIS A 9 2.87 -14.10 22.20
CA HIS A 9 3.11 -15.52 21.91
C HIS A 9 1.82 -16.33 21.98
N ASN A 10 0.96 -16.04 22.95
CA ASN A 10 -0.34 -16.69 23.06
C ASN A 10 -1.25 -16.40 21.86
N GLU A 11 -1.32 -15.15 21.39
CA GLU A 11 -2.05 -14.80 20.16
C GLU A 11 -1.52 -15.55 18.94
N TRP A 12 -0.19 -15.61 18.79
CA TRP A 12 0.46 -16.36 17.71
C TRP A 12 0.12 -17.85 17.76
N MET A 13 0.30 -18.49 18.92
CA MET A 13 0.04 -19.92 19.07
C MET A 13 -1.42 -20.29 18.80
N LYS A 14 -2.36 -19.42 19.18
CA LYS A 14 -3.79 -19.61 18.96
C LYS A 14 -4.15 -19.58 17.47
N ARG A 15 -3.46 -18.76 16.67
CA ARG A 15 -3.86 -18.44 15.28
C ARG A 15 -2.90 -18.95 14.20
N LYS A 16 -1.76 -19.54 14.58
CA LYS A 16 -0.70 -19.97 13.64
C LYS A 16 -1.18 -20.82 12.47
N LYS A 17 -2.01 -21.85 12.72
CA LYS A 17 -2.50 -22.76 11.66
C LYS A 17 -3.28 -22.01 10.58
N ARG A 18 -4.06 -21.01 11.00
CA ARG A 18 -4.86 -20.19 10.08
C ARG A 18 -3.99 -19.16 9.36
N ILE A 19 -3.01 -18.55 10.03
CA ILE A 19 -2.03 -17.69 9.38
C ILE A 19 -1.29 -18.47 8.29
N TYR A 20 -0.83 -19.68 8.58
CA TYR A 20 -0.19 -20.55 7.58
C TYR A 20 -1.14 -20.85 6.41
N PHE A 21 -2.42 -21.15 6.67
CA PHE A 21 -3.40 -21.36 5.60
C PHE A 21 -3.59 -20.12 4.72
N ILE A 22 -3.63 -18.93 5.31
CA ILE A 22 -3.78 -17.66 4.57
C ILE A 22 -2.53 -17.37 3.74
N VAL A 23 -1.34 -17.47 4.33
CA VAL A 23 -0.08 -17.29 3.62
C VAL A 23 0.01 -18.30 2.47
N PHE A 24 -0.39 -19.54 2.69
CA PHE A 24 -0.47 -20.56 1.66
C PHE A 24 -1.49 -20.22 0.55
N SER A 25 -2.68 -19.75 0.91
CA SER A 25 -3.68 -19.29 -0.05
C SER A 25 -3.19 -18.09 -0.86
N MET A 26 -2.46 -17.16 -0.24
CA MET A 26 -1.85 -16.02 -0.91
C MET A 26 -0.78 -16.51 -1.89
N ILE A 27 0.08 -17.44 -1.49
CA ILE A 27 1.07 -18.06 -2.37
C ILE A 27 0.39 -18.73 -3.56
N ILE A 28 -0.71 -19.48 -3.35
CA ILE A 28 -1.47 -20.09 -4.46
C ILE A 28 -2.05 -19.03 -5.40
N LEU A 29 -2.69 -18.00 -4.88
CA LEU A 29 -3.27 -16.92 -5.69
C LEU A 29 -2.19 -16.28 -6.58
N PHE A 30 -1.06 -15.94 -5.97
CA PHE A 30 0.06 -15.34 -6.67
C PHE A 30 0.74 -16.30 -7.64
N LEU A 31 0.81 -17.60 -7.34
CA LEU A 31 1.27 -18.62 -8.27
C LEU A 31 0.29 -18.78 -9.45
N GLY A 32 -1.01 -18.55 -9.23
CA GLY A 32 -1.99 -18.40 -10.30
C GLY A 32 -1.67 -17.21 -11.21
N ILE A 33 -1.43 -16.04 -10.61
CA ILE A 33 -1.02 -14.82 -11.35
C ILE A 33 0.31 -15.06 -12.09
N PHE A 34 1.24 -15.78 -11.49
CA PHE A 34 2.51 -16.17 -12.10
C PHE A 34 2.31 -17.00 -13.37
N VAL A 35 1.50 -18.06 -13.26
CA VAL A 35 1.20 -18.93 -14.39
C VAL A 35 0.51 -18.12 -15.47
N ILE A 36 -0.43 -17.24 -15.11
CA ILE A 36 -1.05 -16.32 -16.07
C ILE A 36 -0.01 -15.40 -16.72
N SER A 37 0.96 -14.86 -15.97
CA SER A 37 2.05 -14.03 -16.51
C SER A 37 2.89 -14.81 -17.53
N ILE A 38 3.33 -16.03 -17.19
CA ILE A 38 4.10 -16.90 -18.10
C ILE A 38 3.28 -17.26 -19.33
N LEU A 39 2.01 -17.63 -19.14
CA LEU A 39 1.13 -17.95 -20.26
C LEU A 39 0.91 -16.73 -21.13
N ASN A 40 0.71 -15.55 -20.54
CA ASN A 40 0.55 -14.31 -21.28
C ASN A 40 1.84 -13.96 -22.06
N GLU A 41 3.02 -14.12 -21.49
CA GLU A 41 4.29 -13.99 -22.23
C GLU A 41 4.41 -15.00 -23.39
N ARG A 42 3.91 -16.23 -23.20
CA ARG A 42 3.90 -17.27 -24.24
C ARG A 42 2.83 -17.06 -25.32
N TYR A 43 1.67 -16.47 -24.98
CA TYR A 43 0.54 -16.26 -25.89
C TYR A 43 0.48 -14.86 -26.50
N SER A 44 1.14 -13.87 -25.89
CA SER A 44 1.41 -12.55 -26.50
C SER A 44 2.51 -12.62 -27.56
N PHE A 45 3.05 -13.82 -27.84
CA PHE A 45 3.65 -14.18 -29.12
C PHE A 45 2.58 -14.26 -30.23
N ILE A 46 1.72 -13.24 -30.33
CA ILE A 46 1.25 -12.81 -31.63
C ILE A 46 2.55 -12.38 -32.33
N PRO A 47 2.95 -12.96 -33.48
CA PRO A 47 3.98 -12.33 -34.28
C PRO A 47 3.42 -10.98 -34.65
N SER A 48 3.73 -9.96 -33.85
CA SER A 48 3.73 -8.63 -34.37
C SER A 48 4.67 -8.72 -35.56
N ASN A 49 4.15 -8.48 -36.76
CA ASN A 49 4.96 -8.20 -37.92
C ASN A 49 5.75 -6.89 -37.73
N ALA A 50 5.85 -6.37 -36.50
CA ALA A 50 6.97 -5.58 -36.03
C ALA A 50 8.29 -6.21 -36.41
N THR A 51 8.80 -5.71 -37.52
CA THR A 51 10.21 -5.39 -37.64
C THR A 51 10.78 -4.88 -36.30
N PRO A 52 12.09 -5.09 -36.03
CA PRO A 52 12.79 -4.60 -34.83
C PRO A 52 12.59 -3.11 -34.46
N ASN A 53 11.92 -2.33 -35.31
CA ASN A 53 11.54 -0.93 -35.14
C ASN A 53 10.38 -0.65 -34.16
N GLU A 54 9.56 -1.60 -33.67
CA GLU A 54 8.53 -1.24 -32.66
C GLU A 54 9.10 -0.97 -31.25
N ALA A 55 10.35 -1.37 -30.98
CA ALA A 55 11.10 -0.83 -29.84
C ALA A 55 11.49 0.65 -30.05
N ALA A 56 11.51 1.12 -31.31
CA ALA A 56 11.79 2.50 -31.70
C ALA A 56 10.52 3.38 -31.76
N ASP A 57 9.32 2.81 -31.63
CA ASP A 57 8.04 3.54 -31.66
C ASP A 57 7.49 3.83 -30.24
N ARG A 58 8.31 3.57 -29.21
CA ARG A 58 8.00 3.97 -27.83
C ARG A 58 8.40 5.44 -27.69
N PRO A 59 7.51 6.31 -27.17
CA PRO A 59 7.85 7.72 -27.03
C PRO A 59 9.10 7.84 -26.15
N THR A 60 10.13 8.44 -26.74
CA THR A 60 11.38 8.75 -26.05
C THR A 60 11.04 9.69 -24.89
N VAL A 61 11.93 9.75 -23.90
CA VAL A 61 11.87 10.75 -22.82
C VAL A 61 11.63 12.16 -23.37
N GLU A 62 12.28 12.46 -24.49
CA GLU A 62 12.13 13.70 -25.25
C GLU A 62 10.70 13.88 -25.79
N ASP A 63 10.10 12.83 -26.38
CA ASP A 63 8.72 12.89 -26.89
C ASP A 63 7.71 13.14 -25.77
N LYS A 64 7.87 12.45 -24.63
CA LYS A 64 7.02 12.68 -23.45
C LYS A 64 7.20 14.08 -22.87
N LEU A 65 8.43 14.61 -22.88
CA LEU A 65 8.71 15.96 -22.41
C LEU A 65 8.04 16.99 -23.31
N ILE A 66 8.10 16.82 -24.63
CA ILE A 66 7.43 17.68 -25.61
C ILE A 66 5.91 17.61 -25.42
N GLU A 67 5.34 16.42 -25.27
CA GLU A 67 3.91 16.24 -25.01
C GLU A 67 3.46 16.98 -23.75
N LEU A 68 4.20 16.82 -22.64
CA LEU A 68 3.88 17.48 -21.38
C LEU A 68 4.00 19.01 -21.47
N GLN A 69 4.99 19.53 -22.21
CA GLN A 69 5.14 20.97 -22.45
C GLN A 69 3.96 21.53 -23.26
N LEU A 70 3.53 20.83 -24.30
CA LEU A 70 2.36 21.21 -25.10
C LEU A 70 1.09 21.25 -24.24
N ILE A 71 0.86 20.25 -23.40
CA ILE A 71 -0.29 20.22 -22.48
C ILE A 71 -0.18 21.36 -21.46
N TYR A 72 1.01 21.63 -20.93
CA TYR A 72 1.24 22.72 -19.97
C TYR A 72 0.92 24.11 -20.55
N ASP A 73 1.34 24.36 -21.78
CA ASP A 73 1.09 25.63 -22.48
C ASP A 73 -0.38 25.78 -22.87
N ALA A 74 -1.04 24.69 -23.25
CA ALA A 74 -2.47 24.66 -23.55
C ALA A 74 -3.37 24.76 -22.29
N THR A 75 -2.84 24.44 -21.11
CA THR A 75 -3.61 24.45 -19.86
C THR A 75 -3.87 25.89 -19.38
N PRO A 76 -5.16 26.29 -19.21
CA PRO A 76 -5.53 27.64 -18.75
C PRO A 76 -4.90 27.99 -17.40
N VAL A 77 -4.53 29.26 -17.22
CA VAL A 77 -3.89 29.76 -15.97
C VAL A 77 -4.77 29.56 -14.74
N GLU A 78 -6.09 29.56 -14.90
CA GLU A 78 -7.08 29.32 -13.86
C GLU A 78 -6.99 27.90 -13.26
N GLN A 79 -6.49 26.93 -14.03
CA GLN A 79 -6.24 25.56 -13.57
C GLN A 79 -4.89 25.44 -12.86
N ILE A 80 -4.69 26.25 -11.81
CA ILE A 80 -3.43 26.35 -11.04
C ILE A 80 -2.95 24.97 -10.59
N GLN A 81 -3.88 24.10 -10.18
CA GLN A 81 -3.60 22.75 -9.71
C GLN A 81 -3.02 21.88 -10.83
N GLU A 82 -3.68 21.80 -11.97
CA GLU A 82 -3.22 20.96 -13.09
C GLU A 82 -1.92 21.48 -13.67
N LYS A 83 -1.79 22.80 -13.79
CA LYS A 83 -0.57 23.45 -14.27
C LYS A 83 0.63 23.16 -13.36
N LYS A 84 0.43 23.12 -12.02
CA LYS A 84 1.47 22.72 -11.06
C LYS A 84 1.88 21.25 -11.23
N ARG A 85 0.91 20.34 -11.43
CA ARG A 85 1.17 18.91 -11.65
C ARG A 85 2.01 18.69 -12.90
N LEU A 86 1.61 19.31 -14.02
CA LEU A 86 2.33 19.25 -15.29
C LEU A 86 3.75 19.82 -15.16
N LYS A 87 3.93 20.94 -14.45
CA LYS A 87 5.26 21.52 -14.19
C LYS A 87 6.18 20.55 -13.45
N ASN A 88 5.68 19.88 -12.42
CA ASN A 88 6.46 18.89 -11.67
C ASN A 88 6.89 17.73 -12.57
N GLN A 89 5.98 17.22 -13.41
CA GLN A 89 6.30 16.15 -14.35
C GLN A 89 7.36 16.61 -15.35
N ILE A 90 7.20 17.79 -15.96
CA ILE A 90 8.21 18.36 -16.87
C ILE A 90 9.59 18.44 -16.20
N GLU A 91 9.66 18.90 -14.94
CA GLU A 91 10.90 18.96 -14.17
C GLU A 91 11.51 17.56 -13.98
N TRP A 92 10.70 16.56 -13.66
CA TRP A 92 11.15 15.18 -13.46
C TRP A 92 11.70 14.55 -14.76
N TYR A 93 10.99 14.71 -15.89
CA TYR A 93 11.46 14.25 -17.20
C TYR A 93 12.72 15.00 -17.66
N SER A 94 12.78 16.32 -17.43
CA SER A 94 13.96 17.15 -17.75
C SER A 94 15.18 16.74 -16.91
N TYR A 95 14.96 16.39 -15.63
CA TYR A 95 16.03 15.95 -14.75
C TYR A 95 16.68 14.66 -15.26
N HIS A 96 15.87 13.67 -15.64
CA HIS A 96 16.35 12.43 -16.25
C HIS A 96 17.18 12.68 -17.51
N LEU A 97 16.73 13.58 -18.41
CA LEU A 97 17.48 13.93 -19.62
C LEU A 97 18.82 14.60 -19.29
N SER A 98 18.82 15.53 -18.33
CA SER A 98 20.02 16.31 -17.97
C SER A 98 21.10 15.51 -17.25
N HIS A 99 20.74 14.42 -16.58
CA HIS A 99 21.67 13.58 -15.80
C HIS A 99 22.02 12.27 -16.52
N ASP A 100 21.61 12.10 -17.78
CA ASP A 100 21.79 10.88 -18.58
C ASP A 100 21.35 9.60 -17.84
N ILE A 101 20.31 9.75 -17.01
CA ILE A 101 19.73 8.65 -16.27
C ILE A 101 18.84 7.92 -17.25
N LYS A 102 19.21 6.68 -17.57
CA LYS A 102 18.38 5.82 -18.39
C LYS A 102 17.02 5.73 -17.72
N PHE A 103 15.99 6.26 -18.39
CA PHE A 103 14.65 5.79 -18.13
C PHE A 103 14.69 4.28 -18.29
N GLU A 104 14.19 3.56 -17.30
CA GLU A 104 14.00 2.12 -17.40
C GLU A 104 13.36 1.84 -18.76
N VAL A 105 14.19 1.35 -19.68
CA VAL A 105 13.73 0.63 -20.84
C VAL A 105 13.05 -0.55 -20.21
N ILE A 106 11.72 -0.47 -20.04
CA ILE A 106 10.83 -1.44 -19.38
C ILE A 106 11.55 -2.77 -19.29
N SER A 107 12.31 -2.96 -18.22
CA SER A 107 13.11 -4.15 -18.08
C SER A 107 12.17 -5.03 -17.31
N ASP A 108 11.75 -6.14 -17.90
CA ASP A 108 10.82 -7.05 -17.23
C ASP A 108 11.54 -7.84 -16.12
N THR A 109 12.47 -7.18 -15.42
CA THR A 109 13.35 -7.73 -14.40
C THR A 109 12.61 -7.86 -13.08
N ALA A 110 13.16 -8.70 -12.20
CA ALA A 110 12.60 -8.90 -10.87
C ALA A 110 12.56 -7.60 -10.05
N LEU A 111 13.55 -6.72 -10.23
CA LEU A 111 13.71 -5.46 -9.51
C LEU A 111 12.71 -4.39 -9.98
N ASP A 112 12.46 -4.26 -11.29
CA ASP A 112 11.43 -3.36 -11.82
C ASP A 112 10.03 -3.82 -11.39
N THR A 113 9.79 -5.14 -11.39
CA THR A 113 8.53 -5.72 -10.89
C THR A 113 8.34 -5.44 -9.40
N LEU A 114 9.41 -5.60 -8.60
CA LEU A 114 9.39 -5.26 -7.18
C LEU A 114 9.06 -3.78 -6.98
N LYS A 115 9.75 -2.88 -7.68
CA LYS A 115 9.51 -1.44 -7.63
C LYS A 115 8.06 -1.08 -7.97
N ASN A 116 7.55 -1.61 -9.08
CA ASN A 116 6.18 -1.36 -9.53
C ASN A 116 5.14 -1.95 -8.56
N SER A 117 5.45 -3.05 -7.88
CA SER A 117 4.58 -3.63 -6.85
C SER A 117 4.51 -2.79 -5.56
N MET A 118 5.47 -1.88 -5.34
CA MET A 118 5.48 -1.00 -4.16
C MET A 118 4.52 0.18 -4.28
N THR A 119 3.95 0.42 -5.46
CA THR A 119 3.06 1.56 -5.76
C THR A 119 1.79 1.07 -6.47
N GLY A 120 0.83 1.96 -6.66
CA GLY A 120 -0.34 1.78 -7.51
C GLY A 120 -1.42 0.85 -6.94
N ILE A 121 -2.00 0.03 -7.82
CA ILE A 121 -3.21 -0.76 -7.54
C ILE A 121 -3.00 -1.79 -6.42
N TYR A 122 -1.77 -2.30 -6.29
CA TYR A 122 -1.43 -3.31 -5.30
C TYR A 122 -1.62 -2.78 -3.88
N ILE A 123 -0.94 -1.69 -3.54
CA ILE A 123 -1.04 -1.07 -2.20
C ILE A 123 -2.38 -0.36 -2.00
N SER A 124 -2.95 0.22 -3.08
CA SER A 124 -4.20 0.97 -3.00
C SER A 124 -5.45 0.10 -2.88
N PHE A 125 -5.45 -1.16 -3.32
CA PHE A 125 -6.67 -1.98 -3.35
C PHE A 125 -6.42 -3.44 -2.96
N LEU A 126 -5.52 -4.14 -3.65
CA LEU A 126 -5.31 -5.58 -3.44
C LEU A 126 -4.87 -5.90 -2.00
N PHE A 127 -3.87 -5.17 -1.51
CA PHE A 127 -3.37 -5.35 -0.16
C PHE A 127 -4.42 -5.03 0.92
N PRO A 128 -5.13 -3.89 0.88
CA PRO A 128 -6.23 -3.62 1.80
C PRO A 128 -7.34 -4.70 1.78
N ILE A 129 -7.67 -5.26 0.62
CA ILE A 129 -8.66 -6.34 0.53
C ILE A 129 -8.20 -7.59 1.29
N VAL A 130 -6.96 -8.02 1.07
CA VAL A 130 -6.35 -9.14 1.79
C VAL A 130 -6.36 -8.86 3.30
N MET A 131 -6.01 -7.65 3.69
CA MET A 131 -6.00 -7.22 5.10
C MET A 131 -7.38 -7.25 5.75
N ILE A 132 -8.45 -6.90 5.03
CA ILE A 132 -9.81 -6.95 5.58
C ILE A 132 -10.23 -8.39 5.84
N VAL A 133 -9.97 -9.31 4.91
CA VAL A 133 -10.29 -10.74 5.07
C VAL A 133 -9.61 -11.30 6.32
N ILE A 134 -8.36 -10.92 6.54
CA ILE A 134 -7.55 -11.38 7.69
C ILE A 134 -7.97 -10.67 8.98
N GLY A 135 -8.16 -9.36 8.90
CA GLY A 135 -8.53 -8.50 10.01
C GLY A 135 -9.88 -8.88 10.59
N ALA A 136 -10.88 -9.15 9.76
CA ALA A 136 -12.20 -9.60 10.18
C ALA A 136 -12.14 -10.81 11.13
N ASP A 137 -11.36 -11.82 10.73
CA ASP A 137 -11.18 -13.03 11.49
C ASP A 137 -10.36 -12.80 12.76
N ILE A 138 -9.25 -12.06 12.69
CA ILE A 138 -8.38 -11.82 13.87
C ILE A 138 -9.10 -10.96 14.91
N LEU A 139 -9.74 -9.89 14.45
CA LEU A 139 -10.24 -8.84 15.29
C LEU A 139 -11.61 -9.20 15.89
N SER A 140 -12.48 -9.85 15.12
CA SER A 140 -13.87 -10.03 15.53
C SER A 140 -14.21 -11.43 16.06
N SER A 141 -13.40 -12.47 15.81
CA SER A 141 -13.66 -13.83 16.34
C SER A 141 -13.66 -13.90 17.87
N GLU A 142 -13.00 -12.96 18.54
CA GLU A 142 -12.97 -12.87 20.01
C GLU A 142 -14.01 -11.94 20.60
N MET A 143 -14.49 -10.95 19.84
CA MET A 143 -15.59 -10.10 20.29
C MET A 143 -16.93 -10.84 20.19
N SER A 144 -17.07 -11.75 19.21
CA SER A 144 -18.26 -12.58 19.04
C SER A 144 -18.25 -13.82 19.95
N SER A 145 -17.08 -14.38 20.23
CA SER A 145 -16.94 -15.50 21.17
C SER A 145 -16.96 -14.99 22.60
N ARG A 146 -17.72 -15.64 23.50
CA ARG A 146 -17.84 -15.28 24.93
C ARG A 146 -16.50 -15.39 25.73
N THR A 147 -15.35 -15.51 25.07
CA THR A 147 -14.01 -15.66 25.64
C THR A 147 -13.48 -14.40 26.34
N ILE A 148 -14.08 -13.24 26.11
CA ILE A 148 -13.77 -12.02 26.89
C ILE A 148 -14.01 -12.27 28.38
N LYS A 149 -15.06 -13.03 28.74
CA LYS A 149 -15.40 -13.37 30.13
C LYS A 149 -14.35 -14.24 30.81
N THR A 150 -13.65 -15.12 30.08
CA THR A 150 -12.60 -15.97 30.65
C THR A 150 -11.24 -15.28 30.69
N MET A 151 -11.01 -14.25 29.85
CA MET A 151 -9.82 -13.40 29.91
C MET A 151 -9.82 -12.46 31.14
N LEU A 152 -11.00 -12.08 31.63
CA LEU A 152 -11.21 -11.28 32.86
C LEU A 152 -10.73 -11.97 34.14
N LEU A 153 -10.47 -13.28 34.11
CA LEU A 153 -9.92 -14.02 35.24
C LEU A 153 -8.38 -13.90 35.35
N ARG A 154 -7.70 -13.31 34.35
CA ARG A 154 -6.25 -13.11 34.35
C ARG A 154 -5.89 -11.68 34.80
N PRO A 155 -4.85 -11.50 35.62
CA PRO A 155 -4.40 -10.18 36.10
C PRO A 155 -3.62 -9.43 35.01
N VAL A 156 -4.24 -9.20 33.85
CA VAL A 156 -3.64 -8.46 32.73
C VAL A 156 -4.51 -7.24 32.43
N GLY A 157 -3.89 -6.06 32.42
CA GLY A 157 -4.60 -4.80 32.16
C GLY A 157 -5.25 -4.77 30.77
N ARG A 158 -6.43 -4.15 30.66
CA ARG A 158 -7.23 -4.08 29.42
C ARG A 158 -6.47 -3.46 28.24
N LEU A 159 -5.72 -2.40 28.51
CA LEU A 159 -4.86 -1.74 27.53
C LEU A 159 -3.75 -2.66 27.04
N MET A 160 -3.22 -3.52 27.90
CA MET A 160 -2.13 -4.42 27.55
C MET A 160 -2.57 -5.50 26.55
N ILE A 161 -3.80 -5.98 26.67
CA ILE A 161 -4.43 -6.90 25.71
C ILE A 161 -4.62 -6.20 24.37
N PHE A 162 -5.09 -4.96 24.38
CA PHE A 162 -5.25 -4.16 23.17
C PHE A 162 -3.91 -3.94 22.45
N HIS A 163 -2.84 -3.54 23.15
CA HIS A 163 -1.52 -3.36 22.56
C HIS A 163 -0.94 -4.67 22.02
N ALA A 164 -1.15 -5.80 22.71
CA ALA A 164 -0.72 -7.11 22.20
C ALA A 164 -1.45 -7.47 20.89
N LYS A 165 -2.76 -7.22 20.81
CA LYS A 165 -3.56 -7.44 19.60
C LYS A 165 -3.16 -6.50 18.46
N LEU A 166 -2.90 -5.24 18.77
CA LEU A 166 -2.42 -4.25 17.82
C LEU A 166 -1.07 -4.67 17.21
N LEU A 167 -0.10 -5.02 18.06
CA LEU A 167 1.22 -5.51 17.62
C LEU A 167 1.12 -6.81 16.81
N PHE A 168 0.20 -7.70 17.20
CA PHE A 168 -0.06 -8.92 16.46
C PHE A 168 -0.59 -8.64 15.06
N VAL A 169 -1.61 -7.79 14.93
CA VAL A 169 -2.18 -7.43 13.63
C VAL A 169 -1.13 -6.72 12.79
N ALA A 170 -0.48 -5.68 13.33
CA ALA A 170 0.57 -4.96 12.61
C ALA A 170 1.74 -5.88 12.19
N GLY A 171 2.14 -6.82 13.04
CA GLY A 171 3.18 -7.80 12.74
C GLY A 171 2.79 -8.79 11.65
N VAL A 172 1.56 -9.31 11.68
CA VAL A 172 1.02 -10.18 10.62
C VAL A 172 0.91 -9.41 9.30
N SER A 173 0.42 -8.18 9.35
CA SER A 173 0.31 -7.30 8.18
C SER A 173 1.66 -6.98 7.56
N PHE A 174 2.67 -6.69 8.39
CA PHE A 174 4.05 -6.49 7.92
C PHE A 174 4.65 -7.75 7.32
N LEU A 175 4.44 -8.91 7.96
CA LEU A 175 4.91 -10.19 7.44
C LEU A 175 4.29 -10.50 6.08
N LEU A 176 2.99 -10.23 5.89
CA LEU A 176 2.32 -10.38 4.60
C LEU A 176 2.91 -9.47 3.53
N LEU A 177 3.18 -8.21 3.86
CA LEU A 177 3.81 -7.24 2.95
C LEU A 177 5.19 -7.72 2.49
N VAL A 178 6.01 -8.19 3.42
CA VAL A 178 7.34 -8.74 3.09
C VAL A 178 7.21 -10.01 2.26
N CYS A 179 6.30 -10.93 2.63
CA CYS A 179 6.06 -12.14 1.86
C CYS A 179 5.57 -11.85 0.43
N SER A 180 4.73 -10.84 0.22
CA SER A 180 4.29 -10.46 -1.12
C SER A 180 5.43 -9.89 -1.96
N TYR A 181 6.30 -9.05 -1.40
CA TYR A 181 7.44 -8.51 -2.12
C TYR A 181 8.48 -9.57 -2.47
N LEU A 182 8.77 -10.47 -1.53
CA LEU A 182 9.60 -11.63 -1.82
C LEU A 182 9.01 -12.47 -2.94
N LEU A 183 7.69 -12.64 -2.92
CA LEU A 183 7.04 -13.41 -3.96
C LEU A 183 7.11 -12.69 -5.31
N PHE A 184 6.81 -11.38 -5.41
CA PHE A 184 6.98 -10.62 -6.67
C PHE A 184 8.40 -10.75 -7.24
N CYS A 185 9.42 -10.74 -6.38
CA CYS A 185 10.80 -11.00 -6.79
C CYS A 185 11.00 -12.42 -7.34
N LEU A 186 10.40 -13.43 -6.70
CA LEU A 186 10.47 -14.82 -7.16
C LEU A 186 9.72 -15.06 -8.49
N LEU A 187 8.64 -14.32 -8.74
CA LEU A 187 7.85 -14.42 -9.97
C LEU A 187 8.63 -14.02 -11.23
N LYS A 188 9.64 -13.18 -11.11
CA LYS A 188 10.37 -12.66 -12.28
C LYS A 188 11.85 -13.03 -12.25
N LEU A 189 12.19 -14.05 -11.46
CA LEU A 189 13.55 -14.58 -11.35
C LEU A 189 14.13 -15.04 -12.71
N ASN A 190 13.27 -15.47 -13.64
CA ASN A 190 13.68 -15.91 -14.97
C ASN A 190 14.09 -14.76 -15.90
N ASN A 191 13.66 -13.52 -15.62
CA ASN A 191 13.87 -12.36 -16.49
C ASN A 191 15.04 -11.47 -16.01
N GLU A 192 16.05 -12.11 -15.40
CA GLU A 192 17.18 -11.45 -14.76
C GLU A 192 16.79 -10.64 -13.51
N TRP A 193 17.76 -10.48 -12.60
CA TRP A 193 17.52 -9.79 -11.34
C TRP A 193 17.43 -8.27 -11.49
N GLY A 194 17.93 -7.70 -12.58
CA GLY A 194 18.13 -6.26 -12.75
C GLY A 194 19.39 -5.73 -12.05
N ASP A 195 19.70 -4.45 -12.26
CA ASP A 195 20.84 -3.77 -11.64
C ASP A 195 20.43 -3.08 -10.34
N TRP A 196 20.92 -3.59 -9.21
CA TRP A 196 20.66 -3.04 -7.88
C TRP A 196 21.32 -1.67 -7.63
N THR A 197 22.35 -1.35 -8.42
CA THR A 197 23.11 -0.10 -8.35
C THR A 197 22.61 0.96 -9.33
N ALA A 198 21.64 0.63 -10.19
CA ALA A 198 21.01 1.59 -11.06
C ALA A 198 20.42 2.76 -10.25
N GLU A 199 20.54 3.96 -10.80
CA GLU A 199 20.03 5.17 -10.17
C GLU A 199 18.58 5.42 -10.59
N ILE A 200 17.73 5.67 -9.60
CA ILE A 200 16.33 6.06 -9.78
C ILE A 200 16.17 7.50 -9.29
N VAL A 201 15.40 8.30 -10.03
CA VAL A 201 15.03 9.64 -9.59
C VAL A 201 13.87 9.58 -8.62
N VAL A 202 14.10 10.17 -7.45
CA VAL A 202 13.13 10.25 -6.36
C VAL A 202 12.90 11.71 -5.99
N ARG A 203 11.64 12.09 -5.78
CA ARG A 203 11.27 13.42 -5.29
C ARG A 203 11.17 13.44 -3.77
N PHE A 204 12.01 14.25 -3.12
CA PHE A 204 11.90 14.55 -1.69
C PHE A 204 11.47 16.01 -1.51
N GLY A 205 10.17 16.23 -1.26
CA GLY A 205 9.63 17.57 -1.11
C GLY A 205 9.64 18.33 -2.44
N ALA A 206 10.49 19.35 -2.56
CA ALA A 206 10.62 20.18 -3.76
C ALA A 206 11.83 19.80 -4.63
N THR A 207 12.76 18.98 -4.13
CA THR A 207 13.99 18.63 -4.84
C THR A 207 13.95 17.22 -5.39
N LEU A 208 14.60 17.03 -6.54
CA LEU A 208 14.84 15.74 -7.16
C LEU A 208 16.24 15.25 -6.76
N HIS A 209 16.32 13.97 -6.40
CA HIS A 209 17.57 13.31 -6.03
C HIS A 209 17.66 11.96 -6.74
N THR A 210 18.86 11.58 -7.15
CA THR A 210 19.13 10.21 -7.59
C THR A 210 19.45 9.34 -6.39
N VAL A 211 18.89 8.13 -6.42
CA VAL A 211 18.99 7.16 -5.34
C VAL A 211 19.20 5.78 -5.96
N PRO A 212 20.13 4.97 -5.45
CA PRO A 212 20.32 3.61 -5.96
C PRO A 212 19.11 2.72 -5.62
N VAL A 213 18.78 1.77 -6.48
CA VAL A 213 17.53 1.00 -6.35
C VAL A 213 17.40 0.24 -5.03
N TRP A 214 18.50 -0.35 -4.54
CA TRP A 214 18.47 -1.04 -3.25
C TRP A 214 17.99 -0.13 -2.10
N PHE A 215 18.38 1.15 -2.11
CA PHE A 215 17.96 2.13 -1.10
C PHE A 215 16.50 2.54 -1.34
N PHE A 216 16.08 2.68 -2.59
CA PHE A 216 14.67 2.89 -2.94
C PHE A 216 13.78 1.78 -2.39
N VAL A 217 14.17 0.51 -2.50
CA VAL A 217 13.40 -0.63 -1.95
C VAL A 217 13.23 -0.50 -0.43
N PHE A 218 14.26 -0.07 0.30
CA PHE A 218 14.13 0.17 1.74
C PHE A 218 13.19 1.34 2.07
N ILE A 219 13.28 2.45 1.32
CA ILE A 219 12.38 3.59 1.49
C ILE A 219 10.94 3.20 1.15
N GLY A 220 10.73 2.44 0.08
CA GLY A 220 9.43 1.95 -0.37
C GLY A 220 8.80 1.01 0.66
N LEU A 221 9.58 0.08 1.21
CA LEU A 221 9.15 -0.79 2.30
C LEU A 221 8.77 0.02 3.55
N GLY A 222 9.59 1.01 3.93
CA GLY A 222 9.32 1.89 5.08
C GLY A 222 8.05 2.73 4.89
N SER A 223 7.85 3.26 3.68
CA SER A 223 6.65 4.01 3.31
C SER A 223 5.41 3.12 3.40
N ASN A 224 5.45 1.94 2.76
CA ASN A 224 4.32 1.02 2.78
C ASN A 224 4.05 0.45 4.17
N LEU A 225 5.05 0.30 5.03
CA LEU A 225 4.84 -0.06 6.43
C LEU A 225 3.90 0.94 7.15
N ILE A 226 4.05 2.25 6.90
CA ILE A 226 3.17 3.28 7.49
C ILE A 226 1.73 3.12 6.97
N SER A 227 1.57 2.87 5.68
CA SER A 227 0.27 2.63 5.03
C SER A 227 -0.42 1.39 5.60
N VAL A 228 0.31 0.29 5.71
CA VAL A 228 -0.16 -0.97 6.27
C VAL A 228 -0.53 -0.83 7.74
N LEU A 229 0.29 -0.12 8.52
CA LEU A 229 0.01 0.18 9.92
C LEU A 229 -1.29 1.00 10.05
N THR A 230 -1.48 2.02 9.21
CA THR A 230 -2.74 2.79 9.18
C THR A 230 -3.95 1.89 8.95
N LEU A 231 -3.88 0.98 7.97
CA LEU A 231 -4.93 0.00 7.71
C LEU A 231 -5.19 -0.91 8.93
N SER A 232 -4.14 -1.43 9.57
CA SER A 232 -4.28 -2.25 10.77
C SER A 232 -5.06 -1.54 11.89
N PHE A 233 -4.77 -0.24 12.13
CA PHE A 233 -5.49 0.56 13.13
C PHE A 233 -6.95 0.81 12.75
N VAL A 234 -7.23 1.12 11.48
CA VAL A 234 -8.60 1.35 10.99
C VAL A 234 -9.44 0.08 11.14
N LEU A 235 -8.92 -1.07 10.67
CA LEU A 235 -9.63 -2.36 10.77
C LEU A 235 -9.89 -2.73 12.23
N LEU A 236 -8.90 -2.54 13.09
CA LEU A 236 -9.05 -2.79 14.52
C LEU A 236 -10.13 -1.90 15.11
N CYS A 237 -10.11 -0.60 14.80
CA CYS A 237 -11.11 0.35 15.26
C CYS A 237 -12.52 -0.12 14.87
N ILE A 238 -12.74 -0.42 13.60
CA ILE A 238 -14.04 -0.92 13.10
C ILE A 238 -14.46 -2.17 13.89
N SER A 239 -13.56 -3.14 14.07
CA SER A 239 -13.91 -4.37 14.77
C SER A 239 -14.30 -4.17 16.24
N TYR A 240 -13.68 -3.23 16.94
CA TYR A 240 -14.03 -2.91 18.33
C TYR A 240 -15.42 -2.28 18.45
N PHE A 241 -15.81 -1.43 17.50
CA PHE A 241 -17.12 -0.78 17.51
C PHE A 241 -18.26 -1.74 17.17
N PHE A 242 -18.06 -2.61 16.17
CA PHE A 242 -19.15 -3.42 15.63
C PHE A 242 -19.32 -4.78 16.31
N ARG A 243 -18.29 -5.31 16.98
CA ARG A 243 -18.33 -6.56 17.79
C ARG A 243 -18.90 -7.79 17.08
N ASN A 244 -19.06 -7.73 15.75
CA ASN A 244 -19.62 -8.77 14.91
C ASN A 244 -18.72 -8.92 13.67
N VAL A 245 -18.36 -10.16 13.35
CA VAL A 245 -17.38 -10.48 12.32
C VAL A 245 -17.90 -10.02 10.97
N SER A 246 -19.11 -10.46 10.61
CA SER A 246 -19.70 -10.16 9.31
C SER A 246 -19.88 -8.68 9.10
N LEU A 247 -20.36 -7.96 10.13
CA LEU A 247 -20.59 -6.53 10.02
C LEU A 247 -19.29 -5.74 9.94
N SER A 248 -18.26 -6.16 10.69
CA SER A 248 -16.93 -5.54 10.62
C SER A 248 -16.30 -5.69 9.22
N VAL A 249 -16.45 -6.87 8.59
CA VAL A 249 -15.97 -7.12 7.20
C VAL A 249 -16.63 -6.14 6.24
N VAL A 250 -17.98 -6.10 6.26
CA VAL A 250 -18.76 -5.30 5.31
C VAL A 250 -18.45 -3.82 5.46
N VAL A 251 -18.39 -3.31 6.68
CA VAL A 251 -18.07 -1.90 6.93
C VAL A 251 -16.63 -1.59 6.53
N SER A 252 -15.68 -2.49 6.81
CA SER A 252 -14.28 -2.30 6.38
C SER A 252 -14.15 -2.28 4.87
N MET A 253 -14.85 -3.17 4.15
CA MET A 253 -14.89 -3.15 2.69
C MET A 253 -15.49 -1.86 2.14
N MET A 254 -16.63 -1.44 2.69
CA MET A 254 -17.28 -0.20 2.29
C MET A 254 -16.34 0.98 2.45
N LEU A 255 -15.73 1.11 3.62
CA LEU A 255 -14.86 2.21 3.95
C LEU A 255 -13.59 2.17 3.07
N VAL A 256 -12.81 1.11 3.17
CA VAL A 256 -11.49 1.04 2.53
C VAL A 256 -11.60 0.98 1.00
N VAL A 257 -12.49 0.17 0.43
CA VAL A 257 -12.50 -0.06 -1.03
C VAL A 257 -13.55 0.78 -1.73
N PHE A 258 -14.82 0.64 -1.34
CA PHE A 258 -15.93 1.21 -2.12
C PHE A 258 -15.96 2.74 -2.07
N ILE A 259 -15.73 3.36 -0.91
CA ILE A 259 -15.77 4.83 -0.80
C ILE A 259 -14.77 5.51 -1.74
N LYS A 260 -13.56 4.97 -1.90
CA LYS A 260 -12.56 5.53 -2.84
C LYS A 260 -13.02 5.43 -4.29
N ILE A 261 -13.64 4.32 -4.67
CA ILE A 261 -14.16 4.13 -6.04
C ILE A 261 -15.35 5.06 -6.29
N LEU A 262 -16.27 5.17 -5.33
CA LEU A 262 -17.48 5.99 -5.44
C LEU A 262 -17.16 7.49 -5.41
N LEU A 263 -16.17 7.93 -4.64
CA LEU A 263 -15.80 9.35 -4.54
C LEU A 263 -15.00 9.84 -5.74
N ASN A 264 -14.29 8.97 -6.46
CA ASN A 264 -13.44 9.35 -7.59
C ASN A 264 -14.13 10.28 -8.61
N PRO A 265 -15.32 9.96 -9.15
CA PRO A 265 -16.02 10.86 -10.08
C PRO A 265 -16.47 12.20 -9.46
N PHE A 266 -16.54 12.30 -8.13
CA PHE A 266 -16.99 13.51 -7.42
C PHE A 266 -15.83 14.36 -6.89
N LEU A 267 -14.57 13.98 -7.13
CA LEU A 267 -13.40 14.70 -6.63
C LEU A 267 -13.30 16.15 -7.12
N VAL A 268 -13.88 16.45 -8.29
CA VAL A 268 -13.93 17.81 -8.84
C VAL A 268 -14.85 18.72 -8.00
N ALA A 269 -15.95 18.18 -7.46
CA ALA A 269 -16.93 18.93 -6.69
C ALA A 269 -16.59 18.95 -5.19
N VAL A 270 -16.05 17.85 -4.66
CA VAL A 270 -15.67 17.71 -3.26
C VAL A 270 -14.21 17.28 -3.21
N PRO A 271 -13.30 18.10 -2.64
CA PRO A 271 -11.88 17.78 -2.53
C PRO A 271 -11.63 16.75 -1.43
N ALA A 272 -12.25 15.57 -1.56
CA ALA A 272 -12.14 14.45 -0.62
C ALA A 272 -10.76 13.78 -0.70
N ASP A 273 -10.06 13.94 -1.82
CA ASP A 273 -8.67 13.54 -2.04
C ASP A 273 -7.72 14.15 -1.00
N ARG A 274 -8.05 15.31 -0.41
CA ARG A 274 -7.22 16.01 0.57
C ARG A 274 -7.26 15.43 1.98
N TYR A 275 -8.37 14.79 2.36
CA TYR A 275 -8.60 14.38 3.75
C TYR A 275 -8.79 12.88 3.90
N TYR A 276 -9.24 12.21 2.85
CA TYR A 276 -9.57 10.80 2.94
C TYR A 276 -8.29 9.94 2.88
N PHE A 277 -8.01 9.20 3.96
CA PHE A 277 -6.76 8.46 4.12
C PHE A 277 -6.50 7.44 2.99
N MET A 278 -7.55 6.92 2.36
CA MET A 278 -7.42 5.91 1.30
C MET A 278 -6.75 6.45 0.03
N TYR A 279 -6.86 7.77 -0.23
CA TYR A 279 -6.10 8.40 -1.32
C TYR A 279 -4.63 8.56 -0.99
N HIS A 280 -4.26 8.55 0.30
CA HIS A 280 -2.90 8.78 0.77
C HIS A 280 -2.13 7.50 1.11
N LEU A 281 -2.75 6.31 0.99
CA LEU A 281 -2.10 5.03 1.26
C LEU A 281 -0.91 4.73 0.35
N ASP A 282 -0.92 5.25 -0.87
CA ASP A 282 0.16 5.04 -1.81
C ASP A 282 1.24 6.11 -1.65
N LEU A 283 2.07 5.95 -0.61
CA LEU A 283 3.15 6.89 -0.32
C LEU A 283 4.29 6.79 -1.34
N VAL A 284 4.48 5.62 -1.97
CA VAL A 284 5.57 5.40 -2.93
C VAL A 284 5.32 6.14 -4.23
N SER A 285 4.06 6.28 -4.67
CA SER A 285 3.74 7.10 -5.84
C SER A 285 4.15 8.57 -5.71
N HIS A 286 4.25 9.13 -4.50
CA HIS A 286 4.81 10.48 -4.30
C HIS A 286 6.31 10.55 -4.53
N LEU A 287 7.04 9.47 -4.25
CA LEU A 287 8.49 9.38 -4.46
C LEU A 287 8.80 9.32 -5.97
N LEU A 288 7.92 8.68 -6.74
CA LEU A 288 8.04 8.51 -8.20
C LEU A 288 7.38 9.63 -9.02
N ASP A 289 6.78 10.64 -8.38
CA ASP A 289 6.02 11.72 -9.02
C ASP A 289 4.80 11.24 -9.86
N GLU A 290 4.30 10.05 -9.51
CA GLU A 290 3.14 9.39 -10.14
C GLU A 290 1.83 9.63 -9.36
N PHE A 291 1.89 10.33 -8.22
CA PHE A 291 0.72 10.54 -7.37
C PHE A 291 -0.37 11.34 -8.12
N PRO A 292 -1.62 10.85 -8.19
CA PRO A 292 -2.69 11.46 -9.00
C PRO A 292 -3.26 12.77 -8.41
N GLY A 293 -2.77 13.24 -7.26
CA GLY A 293 -3.20 14.47 -6.60
C GLY A 293 -2.09 15.49 -6.42
N ASN A 294 -2.43 16.67 -5.92
CA ASN A 294 -1.47 17.77 -5.70
C ASN A 294 -0.87 17.81 -4.29
N GLN A 295 -1.01 16.71 -3.55
CA GLN A 295 -0.53 16.64 -2.18
C GLN A 295 0.97 16.35 -2.15
N HIS A 296 1.65 16.97 -1.19
CA HIS A 296 3.04 16.64 -0.90
C HIS A 296 3.09 15.37 -0.04
N LEU A 297 4.18 14.60 -0.13
CA LEU A 297 4.41 13.41 0.68
C LEU A 297 4.20 13.66 2.18
N LEU A 298 4.61 14.84 2.68
CA LEU A 298 4.42 15.22 4.07
C LEU A 298 2.94 15.36 4.45
N ALA A 299 2.10 15.92 3.56
CA ALA A 299 0.67 16.03 3.79
C ALA A 299 0.03 14.63 3.91
N SER A 300 0.40 13.71 3.02
CA SER A 300 -0.04 12.32 3.03
C SER A 300 0.36 11.60 4.33
N LEU A 301 1.60 11.80 4.78
CA LEU A 301 2.07 11.28 6.06
C LEU A 301 1.28 11.84 7.24
N ILE A 302 0.98 13.14 7.27
CA ILE A 302 0.16 13.77 8.31
C ILE A 302 -1.24 13.14 8.32
N VAL A 303 -1.88 12.97 7.17
CA VAL A 303 -3.22 12.36 7.08
C VAL A 303 -3.21 10.94 7.62
N LEU A 304 -2.25 10.11 7.22
CA LEU A 304 -2.13 8.73 7.71
C LEU A 304 -1.87 8.67 9.22
N LEU A 305 -0.91 9.45 9.72
CA LEU A 305 -0.59 9.51 11.15
C LEU A 305 -1.76 10.05 11.97
N SER A 306 -2.46 11.07 11.49
CA SER A 306 -3.66 11.59 12.15
C SER A 306 -4.77 10.54 12.22
N THR A 307 -4.94 9.74 11.16
CA THR A 307 -5.91 8.63 11.12
C THR A 307 -5.56 7.57 12.18
N ILE A 308 -4.28 7.21 12.30
CA ILE A 308 -3.79 6.29 13.34
C ILE A 308 -4.13 6.82 14.73
N VAL A 309 -3.82 8.09 15.01
CA VAL A 309 -4.07 8.74 16.31
C VAL A 309 -5.56 8.79 16.62
N VAL A 310 -6.41 9.12 15.64
CA VAL A 310 -7.87 9.16 15.80
C VAL A 310 -8.41 7.76 16.10
N CYS A 311 -8.05 6.75 15.30
CA CYS A 311 -8.48 5.36 15.53
C CYS A 311 -8.00 4.82 16.89
N TYR A 312 -6.76 5.11 17.26
CA TYR A 312 -6.23 4.74 18.58
C TYR A 312 -7.03 5.38 19.71
N SER A 313 -7.28 6.69 19.61
CA SER A 313 -8.01 7.46 20.62
C SER A 313 -9.44 6.97 20.78
N LEU A 314 -10.13 6.67 19.68
CA LEU A 314 -11.48 6.12 19.69
C LEU A 314 -11.54 4.75 20.39
N VAL A 315 -10.59 3.86 20.08
CA VAL A 315 -10.51 2.53 20.71
C VAL A 315 -10.15 2.65 22.19
N TYR A 316 -9.19 3.49 22.53
CA TYR A 316 -8.78 3.75 23.91
C TYR A 316 -9.95 4.24 24.77
N PHE A 317 -10.69 5.24 24.26
CA PHE A 317 -11.86 5.78 24.93
C PHE A 317 -12.97 4.74 25.11
N ARG A 318 -13.19 3.90 24.09
CA ARG A 318 -14.17 2.83 24.15
C ARG A 318 -13.81 1.80 25.23
N ILE A 319 -12.54 1.40 25.31
CA ILE A 319 -12.06 0.44 26.33
C ILE A 319 -12.20 1.00 27.76
N ASN A 320 -11.96 2.30 27.95
CA ASN A 320 -12.07 2.93 29.27
C ASN A 320 -13.51 3.17 29.72
N ARG A 321 -14.45 3.40 28.80
CA ARG A 321 -15.88 3.62 29.14
C ARG A 321 -16.69 2.35 29.32
N GLU A 322 -16.20 1.22 28.82
CA GLU A 322 -16.90 -0.05 28.97
C GLU A 322 -16.60 -0.69 30.33
N ASP A 323 -17.37 -0.35 31.36
CA ASP A 323 -17.58 -1.26 32.49
C ASP A 323 -18.50 -2.39 32.00
N LEU A 324 -17.89 -3.48 31.52
CA LEU A 324 -18.66 -4.66 31.16
C LEU A 324 -19.24 -5.28 32.44
N PRO A 325 -20.56 -5.53 32.49
CA PRO A 325 -21.24 -6.03 33.67
C PRO A 325 -20.69 -7.41 34.05
N TYR A 326 -20.47 -7.55 35.35
CA TYR A 326 -19.99 -8.75 36.06
C TYR A 326 -20.53 -10.08 35.52
#